data_AF-A0A1Y4STC3-F1
#
_entry.id   AF-A0A1Y4STC3-F1
#
_cell.length_a   1.000
_cell.length_b   1.000
_cell.length_c   1.000
_cell.angle_alpha   90.00
_cell.angle_beta   90.00
_cell.angle_gamma   90.00
#
_symmetry.space_group_name_H-M   'P 1'
#
loop_
_entity.id
_entity.type
_entity.pdbx_description
1 polymer ?
#
loop_
_entity_poly.entity_id
_entity_poly.type
_entity_poly.pdbx_seq_one_letter_code
_entity_poly.pdbx_strand_id
1 'polypeptide(L)'
;MQNISIGECIRQRRKELNLTQEQVCDGICDPVSLSRIENGKQTPRRSVINALLQRLGLPDDRYYALVSENELEMEALRKEIISCNATGKVSEGFEKLAQFEKLSDPDDPIAQQFILRSREVLGCLDRR
;
A
#
# COMPACT_ATOMS: atom_id res chain seq x y z
N MET A 1 10.73 -3.05 12.67
CA MET A 1 10.06 -4.15 11.95
C MET A 1 10.63 -4.22 10.55
N GLN A 2 11.00 -5.40 10.04
CA GLN A 2 11.43 -5.53 8.64
C GLN A 2 10.20 -5.40 7.74
N ASN A 3 10.22 -4.44 6.81
CA ASN A 3 9.19 -4.30 5.77
C ASN A 3 9.33 -5.47 4.78
N ILE A 4 8.59 -6.56 5.02
CA ILE A 4 8.58 -7.73 4.14
C ILE A 4 7.64 -7.42 2.97
N SER A 5 8.17 -7.44 1.75
CA SER A 5 7.36 -7.25 0.55
C SER A 5 6.39 -8.44 0.35
N ILE A 6 5.26 -8.21 -0.32
CA ILE A 6 4.33 -9.29 -0.70
C ILE A 6 5.02 -10.43 -1.47
N GLY A 7 5.96 -10.09 -2.36
CA GLY A 7 6.74 -11.07 -3.08
C GLY A 7 7.58 -11.95 -2.15
N GLU A 8 8.19 -11.33 -1.14
CA GLU A 8 8.96 -12.05 -0.13
C GLU A 8 8.08 -12.92 0.76
N CYS A 9 6.88 -12.45 1.15
CA CYS A 9 5.90 -13.24 1.88
C CYS A 9 5.46 -14.49 1.08
N ILE A 10 5.13 -14.31 -0.21
CA ILE A 10 4.79 -15.42 -1.13
C ILE A 10 5.95 -16.42 -1.20
N ARG A 11 7.19 -15.93 -1.36
CA ARG A 11 8.39 -16.76 -1.44
C ARG A 11 8.64 -17.56 -0.17
N GLN A 12 8.53 -16.91 0.99
CA GLN A 12 8.72 -17.54 2.30
C GLN A 12 7.69 -18.65 2.49
N ARG A 13 6.40 -18.33 2.31
CA ARG A 13 5.32 -19.30 2.49
C ARG A 13 5.41 -20.47 1.52
N ARG A 14 5.76 -20.22 0.25
CA ARG A 14 5.99 -21.27 -0.74
C ARG A 14 7.08 -22.24 -0.29
N LYS A 15 8.20 -21.73 0.25
CA LYS A 15 9.30 -22.55 0.75
C LYS A 15 8.92 -23.33 2.01
N GLU A 16 8.16 -22.75 2.92
CA GLU A 16 7.62 -23.45 4.10
C GLU A 16 6.77 -24.66 3.69
N LEU A 17 6.00 -24.52 2.61
CA LEU A 17 5.17 -25.59 2.06
C LEU A 17 5.95 -26.55 1.13
N ASN A 18 7.25 -26.33 0.91
CA ASN A 18 8.11 -27.08 -0.02
C ASN A 18 7.56 -27.13 -1.47
N LEU A 19 6.91 -26.05 -1.92
CA LEU A 19 6.35 -25.95 -3.27
C LEU A 19 7.33 -25.28 -4.24
N THR A 20 7.33 -25.72 -5.50
CA THR A 20 8.07 -25.03 -6.57
C THR A 20 7.31 -23.81 -7.09
N GLN A 21 7.99 -22.93 -7.82
CA GLN A 21 7.32 -21.77 -8.43
C GLN A 21 6.27 -22.23 -9.45
N GLU A 22 6.57 -23.27 -10.23
CA GLU A 22 5.65 -23.86 -11.21
C GLU A 22 4.36 -24.35 -10.55
N GLN A 23 4.45 -25.01 -9.39
CA GLN A 23 3.28 -25.51 -8.67
C GLN A 23 2.38 -24.40 -8.13
N VAL A 24 2.96 -23.28 -7.69
CA VAL A 24 2.19 -22.15 -7.15
C VAL A 24 1.58 -21.31 -8.26
N CYS A 25 2.30 -21.06 -9.35
CA CYS A 25 1.84 -20.20 -10.43
C CYS A 25 0.89 -20.90 -11.41
N ASP A 26 0.77 -22.23 -11.38
CA ASP A 26 -0.04 -23.01 -12.32
C ASP A 26 -1.48 -22.48 -12.46
N GLY A 27 -1.90 -22.20 -13.69
CA GLY A 27 -3.21 -21.60 -14.00
C GLY A 27 -3.43 -20.17 -13.47
N ILE A 28 -2.41 -19.48 -12.93
CA ILE A 28 -2.47 -18.08 -12.48
C ILE A 28 -1.56 -17.18 -13.33
N CYS A 29 -0.27 -17.52 -13.39
CA CYS A 29 0.74 -16.77 -14.13
C CYS A 29 1.91 -17.70 -14.53
N ASP A 30 2.82 -17.21 -15.36
CA ASP A 30 3.99 -17.99 -15.75
C ASP A 30 5.07 -18.01 -14.63
N PRO A 31 5.94 -19.04 -14.57
CA PRO A 31 6.97 -19.16 -13.54
C PRO A 31 7.95 -17.97 -13.51
N VAL A 32 8.23 -17.35 -14.67
CA VAL A 32 9.11 -16.18 -14.75
C VAL A 32 8.46 -14.97 -14.09
N SER A 33 7.17 -14.74 -14.33
CA SER A 33 6.38 -13.73 -13.63
C SER A 33 6.38 -13.96 -12.12
N LEU A 34 6.09 -15.18 -11.66
CA LEU A 34 6.13 -15.48 -10.21
C LEU A 34 7.52 -15.21 -9.63
N SER A 35 8.58 -15.62 -10.32
CA SER A 35 9.96 -15.33 -9.89
C SER A 35 10.24 -13.83 -9.79
N ARG A 36 9.80 -13.02 -10.75
CA ARG A 36 9.95 -11.56 -10.69
C ARG A 36 9.14 -10.94 -9.55
N ILE A 37 7.92 -11.43 -9.31
CA ILE A 37 7.08 -11.01 -8.18
C ILE A 37 7.78 -11.32 -6.86
N GLU A 38 8.25 -12.55 -6.66
CA GLU A 38 8.95 -13.00 -5.44
C GLU A 38 10.23 -12.21 -5.13
N ASN A 39 10.84 -11.59 -6.15
CA ASN A 39 12.04 -10.78 -6.03
C ASN A 39 11.77 -9.27 -6.11
N GLY A 40 10.49 -8.83 -6.08
CA GLY A 40 10.12 -7.41 -6.13
C GLY A 40 10.40 -6.71 -7.46
N LYS A 41 10.67 -7.45 -8.53
CA LYS A 41 10.99 -6.92 -9.87
C LYS A 41 9.77 -6.71 -10.76
N GLN A 42 8.59 -7.10 -10.31
CA GLN A 42 7.33 -6.98 -11.05
C GLN A 42 6.18 -6.72 -10.10
N THR A 43 5.39 -5.68 -10.38
CA THR A 43 4.14 -5.38 -9.69
C THR A 43 3.00 -6.14 -10.37
N PRO A 44 2.45 -7.20 -9.78
CA PRO A 44 1.37 -7.97 -10.39
C PRO A 44 0.00 -7.28 -10.20
N ARG A 45 -0.98 -7.72 -10.99
CA ARG A 45 -2.38 -7.30 -10.80
C ARG A 45 -2.94 -7.89 -9.50
N ARG A 46 -3.90 -7.19 -8.88
CA ARG A 46 -4.55 -7.65 -7.64
C ARG A 46 -5.17 -9.04 -7.75
N SER A 47 -5.75 -9.39 -8.90
CA SER A 47 -6.30 -10.73 -9.15
C SER A 47 -5.25 -11.84 -9.07
N VAL A 48 -4.03 -11.58 -9.57
CA VAL A 48 -2.90 -12.52 -9.51
C VAL A 48 -2.43 -12.68 -8.08
N ILE A 49 -2.29 -11.58 -7.32
CA ILE A 49 -1.91 -11.66 -5.90
C ILE A 49 -2.92 -12.49 -5.11
N ASN A 50 -4.21 -12.18 -5.23
CA ASN A 50 -5.24 -12.89 -4.48
C ASN A 50 -5.23 -14.40 -4.77
N ALA A 51 -5.11 -14.77 -6.05
CA ALA A 51 -5.05 -16.18 -6.45
C ALA A 51 -3.80 -16.90 -5.88
N LEU A 52 -2.63 -16.23 -5.87
CA LEU A 52 -1.40 -16.77 -5.29
C LEU A 52 -1.52 -16.93 -3.76
N LEU A 53 -2.09 -15.94 -3.08
CA LEU A 53 -2.32 -15.98 -1.63
C LEU A 53 -3.27 -17.12 -1.24
N GLN A 54 -4.42 -17.22 -1.92
CA GLN A 54 -5.38 -18.31 -1.69
C GLN A 54 -4.72 -19.69 -1.86
N ARG A 55 -3.87 -19.87 -2.89
CA ARG A 55 -3.16 -21.13 -3.11
C ARG A 55 -2.17 -21.47 -2.00
N LEU A 56 -1.55 -20.47 -1.41
CA LEU A 56 -0.62 -20.62 -0.31
C LEU A 56 -1.31 -20.71 1.07
N GLY A 57 -2.65 -20.72 1.09
CA GLY A 57 -3.46 -20.69 2.31
C GLY A 57 -3.24 -19.40 3.11
N LEU A 58 -2.80 -18.33 2.43
CA LEU A 58 -2.64 -17.02 3.02
C LEU A 58 -3.96 -16.25 2.88
N PRO A 59 -4.33 -15.46 3.89
CA PRO A 59 -5.55 -14.66 3.82
C PRO A 59 -5.44 -13.65 2.66
N ASP A 60 -6.41 -13.63 1.77
CA ASP A 60 -6.46 -12.77 0.57
C ASP A 60 -7.12 -11.41 0.83
N ASP A 61 -7.81 -11.30 1.96
CA ASP A 61 -8.28 -10.05 2.58
C ASP A 61 -7.11 -9.21 3.14
N ARG A 62 -5.96 -9.84 3.39
CA ARG A 62 -4.74 -9.25 3.95
C ARG A 62 -3.85 -8.51 2.96
N TYR A 63 -4.38 -8.06 1.81
CA TYR A 63 -3.75 -6.93 1.11
C TYR A 63 -3.55 -5.74 2.07
N TYR A 64 -4.36 -5.65 3.13
CA TYR A 64 -4.23 -4.68 4.23
C TYR A 64 -3.27 -5.07 5.37
N ALA A 65 -2.84 -6.33 5.51
CA ALA A 65 -2.00 -6.74 6.66
C ALA A 65 -0.50 -6.80 6.35
N LEU A 66 -0.11 -6.57 5.10
CA LEU A 66 1.29 -6.28 4.72
C LEU A 66 1.58 -4.77 4.71
N VAL A 67 0.58 -3.96 5.08
CA VAL A 67 0.66 -2.51 5.20
C VAL A 67 1.52 -2.21 6.43
N SER A 68 2.60 -1.47 6.24
CA SER A 68 3.42 -1.02 7.37
C SER A 68 2.59 -0.15 8.32
N GLU A 69 2.97 -0.05 9.60
CA GLU A 69 2.30 0.86 10.54
C GLU A 69 2.20 2.28 9.96
N ASN A 70 3.24 2.73 9.25
CA ASN A 70 3.26 4.01 8.57
C ASN A 70 2.19 4.11 7.47
N GLU A 71 1.95 3.05 6.72
CA GLU A 71 0.98 3.08 5.62
C GLU A 71 -0.48 2.99 6.13
N LEU A 72 -0.71 2.30 7.25
CA LEU A 72 -1.99 2.35 7.96
C LEU A 72 -2.26 3.76 8.51
N GLU A 73 -1.25 4.38 9.11
CA GLU A 73 -1.32 5.74 9.64
C GLU A 73 -1.55 6.77 8.53
N MET A 74 -0.84 6.65 7.40
CA MET A 74 -1.05 7.50 6.22
C MET A 74 -2.48 7.38 5.67
N GLU A 75 -3.07 6.19 5.65
CA GLU A 75 -4.46 5.98 5.23
C GLU A 75 -5.46 6.60 6.23
N ALA A 76 -5.20 6.49 7.52
CA ALA A 76 -6.01 7.17 8.55
C ALA A 76 -5.94 8.70 8.37
N LEU A 77 -4.73 9.25 8.26
CA LEU A 77 -4.48 10.67 8.03
C LEU A 77 -5.15 11.16 6.75
N ARG A 78 -5.13 10.40 5.64
CA ARG A 78 -5.85 10.76 4.40
C ARG A 78 -7.33 10.96 4.65
N LYS A 79 -7.98 10.02 5.35
CA LYS A 79 -9.42 10.10 5.65
C LYS A 79 -9.73 11.32 6.51
N GLU A 80 -8.90 11.58 7.51
CA GLU A 80 -9.07 12.72 8.39
C GLU A 80 -8.85 14.05 7.68
N ILE A 81 -7.83 14.17 6.82
CA ILE A 81 -7.57 15.37 6.00
C ILE A 81 -8.76 15.62 5.06
N ILE A 82 -9.29 14.58 4.39
CA ILE A 82 -10.48 14.70 3.55
C ILE A 82 -11.69 15.19 4.37
N SER A 83 -11.86 14.69 5.59
CA SER A 83 -12.90 15.17 6.49
C SER A 83 -12.70 16.65 6.84
N CYS A 84 -11.49 17.07 7.22
CA CYS A 84 -11.16 18.46 7.55
C CYS A 84 -11.43 19.40 6.37
N ASN A 85 -11.09 18.98 5.14
CA ASN A 85 -11.38 19.72 3.91
C ASN A 85 -12.89 19.93 3.71
N ALA A 86 -13.71 18.92 4.02
CA ALA A 86 -15.16 19.00 3.88
C ALA A 86 -15.81 19.81 4.99
N THR A 87 -15.32 19.72 6.23
CA THR A 87 -15.89 20.39 7.40
C THR A 87 -15.31 21.77 7.69
N GLY A 88 -14.33 22.23 6.90
CA GLY A 88 -13.70 23.54 7.10
C GLY A 88 -12.81 23.64 8.34
N LYS A 89 -12.33 22.50 8.88
CA LYS A 89 -11.46 22.50 10.07
C LYS A 89 -10.01 22.72 9.67
N VAL A 90 -9.69 23.97 9.36
CA VAL A 90 -8.42 24.35 8.70
C VAL A 90 -7.18 24.00 9.54
N SER A 91 -7.13 24.42 10.81
CA SER A 91 -5.98 24.17 11.69
C SER A 91 -5.67 22.67 11.82
N GLU A 92 -6.70 21.88 12.13
CA GLU A 92 -6.61 20.42 12.26
C GLU A 92 -6.19 19.77 10.93
N GLY A 93 -6.67 20.28 9.80
CA GLY A 93 -6.27 19.82 8.48
C GLY A 93 -4.78 20.02 8.20
N PHE A 94 -4.22 21.19 8.53
CA PHE A 94 -2.79 21.47 8.34
C PHE A 94 -1.90 20.64 9.27
N GLU A 95 -2.29 20.45 10.52
CA GLU A 95 -1.57 19.60 11.47
C GLU A 95 -1.44 18.16 10.95
N LYS A 96 -2.54 17.59 10.46
CA LYS A 96 -2.57 16.22 9.91
C LYS A 96 -1.85 16.12 8.59
N LEU A 97 -1.94 17.14 7.75
CA LEU A 97 -1.18 17.20 6.50
C LEU A 97 0.33 17.20 6.76
N ALA A 98 0.80 17.93 7.77
CA ALA A 98 2.21 17.93 8.18
C ALA A 98 2.65 16.56 8.74
N GLN A 99 1.76 15.81 9.41
CA GLN A 99 2.03 14.43 9.84
C GLN A 99 2.12 13.48 8.65
N PHE A 100 1.20 13.61 7.69
CA PHE A 100 1.20 12.81 6.46
C PHE A 100 2.48 13.02 5.65
N GLU A 101 2.93 14.28 5.50
CA GLU A 101 4.17 14.63 4.78
C GLU A 101 5.43 13.98 5.39
N LYS A 102 5.48 13.82 6.72
CA LYS A 102 6.61 13.16 7.39
C LYS A 102 6.67 11.66 7.15
N LEU A 103 5.51 11.04 6.90
CA LEU A 103 5.39 9.60 6.68
C LEU A 103 5.47 9.22 5.20
N SER A 104 5.10 10.14 4.31
CA SER A 104 5.12 9.92 2.87
C SER A 104 6.53 9.87 2.30
N ASP A 105 6.74 9.00 1.31
CA ASP A 105 7.93 9.01 0.48
C ASP A 105 7.95 10.28 -0.41
N PRO A 106 9.01 11.11 -0.37
CA PRO A 106 9.15 12.27 -1.24
C PRO A 106 9.06 11.95 -2.74
N ASP A 107 9.47 10.74 -3.13
CA ASP A 107 9.47 10.28 -4.52
C ASP A 107 8.15 9.58 -4.92
N ASP A 108 7.16 9.46 -4.01
CA ASP A 108 5.83 8.94 -4.33
C ASP A 108 4.96 10.06 -4.98
N PRO A 109 4.73 10.00 -6.30
CA PRO A 109 4.00 11.05 -7.01
C PRO A 109 2.53 11.15 -6.57
N ILE A 110 1.94 10.05 -6.08
CA ILE A 110 0.54 10.03 -5.62
C ILE A 110 0.43 10.74 -4.27
N ALA A 111 1.35 10.46 -3.35
CA ALA A 111 1.41 11.15 -2.07
C ALA A 111 1.65 12.66 -2.26
N GLN A 112 2.59 13.04 -3.13
CA GLN A 112 2.87 14.45 -3.43
C GLN A 112 1.66 15.17 -4.03
N GLN A 113 0.96 14.53 -4.98
CA GLN A 113 -0.26 15.10 -5.55
C GLN A 113 -1.34 15.31 -4.49
N PHE A 114 -1.52 14.35 -3.57
CA PHE A 114 -2.47 14.46 -2.47
C PHE A 114 -2.12 15.61 -1.52
N ILE A 115 -0.84 15.78 -1.20
CA ILE A 115 -0.33 16.85 -0.34
C ILE A 115 -0.64 18.22 -0.96
N LEU A 116 -0.23 18.42 -2.22
CA LEU A 116 -0.43 19.68 -2.94
C LEU A 116 -1.91 20.07 -3.00
N ARG A 117 -2.78 19.12 -3.39
CA ARG A 117 -4.21 19.36 -3.47
C ARG A 117 -4.80 19.75 -2.12
N SER A 118 -4.45 19.02 -1.07
CA SER A 118 -5.01 19.26 0.27
C SER A 118 -4.53 20.60 0.84
N ARG A 119 -3.27 20.96 0.61
CA ARG A 119 -2.70 22.26 1.01
C ARG A 119 -3.44 23.42 0.36
N GLU A 120 -3.70 23.34 -0.94
CA GLU A 120 -4.45 24.39 -1.66
C GLU A 120 -5.89 24.51 -1.17
N VAL A 121 -6.57 23.40 -0.94
CA VAL A 121 -7.96 23.40 -0.44
C VAL A 121 -8.03 24.03 0.95
N LEU A 122 -7.18 23.61 1.88
CA LEU A 122 -7.13 24.18 3.23
C LEU A 122 -6.75 25.65 3.21
N GLY A 123 -5.78 26.04 2.39
CA GLY A 123 -5.39 27.45 2.22
C GLY A 123 -6.48 28.31 1.58
N CYS A 124 -7.34 27.74 0.73
CA CYS A 124 -8.53 28.44 0.23
C CYS A 124 -9.59 28.64 1.31
N LEU A 125 -9.72 27.68 2.24
CA LEU A 125 -10.66 27.76 3.35
C LEU A 125 -10.19 28.73 4.45
N ASP A 126 -8.89 28.81 4.70
CA ASP A 126 -8.28 29.73 5.68
C ASP A 126 -8.45 31.22 5.30
N ARG A 127 -8.52 31.49 3.99
CA ARG A 127 -8.67 32.84 3.43
C ARG A 127 -10.13 33.33 3.36
N ARG A 128 -11.10 32.52 3.79
CA ARG A 128 -12.53 32.87 3.80
C ARG A 128 -12.95 33.42 5.15
#